data_AF-A0A0J7JZM9-F1
#
_entry.id   AF-A0A0J7JZM9-F1
#
_cell.length_a   1.000
_cell.length_b   1.000
_cell.length_c   1.000
_cell.angle_alpha   90.00
_cell.angle_beta   90.00
_cell.angle_gamma   90.00
#
_symmetry.space_group_name_H-M   'P 1'
#
loop_
_entity.id
_entity.type
_entity.pdbx_description
1 polymer ?
#
loop_
_entity_poly.entity_id
_entity_poly.type
_entity_poly.pdbx_seq_one_letter_code
_entity_poly.pdbx_strand_id
1 'polypeptide(L)'
;MTQEIKKTKKKSTQKENVIQEESKAEKPTKPAELKYGPPVSFPYQRVWSRCILILGVLLIVWYNSRQAKEVSLAKQKDVLVSRTQNVDCSVDYRDELEKYPGCVPEKCGRVVTDKLVSTTEVDVLLKLAKGGLDLAGSDGGASILDLHSGALSKGEGFINIYKQPAAKKLFNNMDLAIYRYGS
;
A
#
# COMPACT_ATOMS: atom_id res chain seq x y z
N MET A 1 -56.28 25.08 28.84
CA MET A 1 -56.77 23.71 29.09
C MET A 1 -55.71 22.98 29.91
N THR A 2 -56.02 22.83 31.20
CA THR A 2 -55.68 21.72 32.11
C THR A 2 -54.23 21.25 32.20
N GLN A 3 -53.50 21.88 33.14
CA GLN A 3 -52.58 21.17 34.04
C GLN A 3 -53.39 20.67 35.25
N GLU A 4 -53.06 19.50 35.81
CA GLU A 4 -53.36 19.17 37.21
C GLU A 4 -52.17 18.40 37.81
N ILE A 5 -51.52 19.07 38.76
CA ILE A 5 -50.58 18.56 39.77
C ILE A 5 -51.41 18.30 41.02
N LYS A 6 -51.21 17.18 41.74
CA LYS A 6 -51.44 16.98 43.20
C LYS A 6 -51.30 15.48 43.56
N LYS A 7 -50.90 15.02 44.75
CA LYS A 7 -50.23 15.55 45.96
C LYS A 7 -50.19 14.39 47.00
N THR A 8 -49.20 14.38 47.88
CA THR A 8 -49.28 13.97 49.32
C THR A 8 -49.05 12.51 49.76
N LYS A 9 -47.84 12.26 50.31
CA LYS A 9 -47.46 12.02 51.74
C LYS A 9 -48.31 11.11 52.68
N LYS A 10 -47.55 10.39 53.52
CA LYS A 10 -47.84 9.73 54.84
C LYS A 10 -48.54 8.37 54.78
N LYS A 11 -48.42 7.45 55.75
CA LYS A 11 -47.51 7.15 56.88
C LYS A 11 -48.20 5.96 57.61
N SER A 12 -47.43 4.92 57.90
CA SER A 12 -47.53 3.98 59.04
C SER A 12 -48.74 3.05 59.29
N THR A 13 -48.37 2.00 60.03
CA THR A 13 -49.11 1.20 61.03
C THR A 13 -49.90 0.02 60.44
N GLN A 14 -49.71 -1.23 60.88
CA GLN A 14 -49.77 -1.78 62.25
C GLN A 14 -49.06 -3.16 62.24
N LYS A 15 -48.12 -3.56 63.11
CA LYS A 15 -48.05 -3.68 64.58
C LYS A 15 -48.72 -4.96 65.13
N GLU A 16 -47.91 -5.93 65.53
CA GLU A 16 -48.08 -6.75 66.75
C GLU A 16 -46.69 -7.34 67.11
N ASN A 17 -45.94 -6.73 68.04
CA ASN A 17 -45.90 -6.97 69.51
C ASN A 17 -45.59 -8.45 69.83
N VAL A 18 -44.54 -8.83 70.57
CA VAL A 18 -44.29 -8.62 72.02
C VAL A 18 -42.80 -9.04 72.26
N ILE A 19 -41.87 -8.16 72.68
CA ILE A 19 -41.42 -7.86 74.09
C ILE A 19 -40.68 -9.06 74.74
N GLN A 20 -39.53 -9.00 75.42
CA GLN A 20 -38.55 -7.97 75.81
C GLN A 20 -37.24 -8.67 76.26
N GLU A 21 -36.15 -7.91 76.17
CA GLU A 21 -34.96 -7.79 77.05
C GLU A 21 -34.45 -8.99 77.87
N GLU A 22 -33.16 -9.32 77.77
CA GLU A 22 -32.12 -8.73 78.62
C GLU A 22 -30.71 -9.21 78.25
N SER A 23 -29.73 -8.46 78.74
CA SER A 23 -28.33 -8.38 78.36
C SER A 23 -27.44 -9.47 78.98
N LYS A 24 -26.39 -9.89 78.24
CA LYS A 24 -25.10 -10.26 78.83
C LYS A 24 -23.97 -10.12 77.82
N ALA A 25 -22.96 -9.36 78.20
CA ALA A 25 -21.73 -9.11 77.48
C ALA A 25 -20.80 -10.33 77.46
N GLU A 26 -20.21 -10.66 76.30
CA GLU A 26 -18.74 -10.79 76.12
C GLU A 26 -18.33 -11.18 74.68
N LYS A 27 -17.41 -10.38 74.11
CA LYS A 27 -16.29 -10.74 73.21
C LYS A 27 -16.54 -11.06 71.71
N PRO A 28 -15.51 -10.82 70.86
CA PRO A 28 -15.63 -10.14 69.58
C PRO A 28 -16.03 -11.08 68.44
N THR A 29 -16.97 -10.63 67.61
CA THR A 29 -17.36 -11.36 66.40
C THR A 29 -16.22 -11.28 65.39
N LYS A 30 -15.58 -12.43 65.21
CA LYS A 30 -14.51 -12.72 64.25
C LYS A 30 -14.93 -12.30 62.82
N PRO A 31 -13.99 -11.86 61.97
CA PRO A 31 -14.30 -11.40 60.62
C PRO A 31 -14.89 -12.54 59.77
N ALA A 32 -15.87 -12.19 58.93
CA ALA A 32 -16.58 -13.10 58.05
C ALA A 32 -15.60 -13.99 57.26
N GLU A 33 -15.75 -15.31 57.39
CA GLU A 33 -14.98 -16.26 56.60
C GLU A 33 -15.35 -16.14 55.11
N LEU A 34 -14.39 -15.70 54.32
CA LEU A 34 -14.44 -15.78 52.87
C LEU A 34 -14.39 -17.26 52.47
N LYS A 35 -15.44 -17.78 51.81
CA LYS A 35 -15.53 -19.17 51.31
C LYS A 35 -14.45 -19.55 50.29
N TYR A 36 -13.67 -18.57 49.84
CA TYR A 36 -12.45 -18.74 49.07
C TYR A 36 -11.36 -17.97 49.81
N GLY A 37 -10.17 -18.56 49.93
CA GLY A 37 -9.05 -18.03 50.70
C GLY A 37 -8.65 -16.59 50.34
N PRO A 38 -7.72 -15.98 51.10
CA PRO A 38 -7.38 -14.57 50.95
C PRO A 38 -7.12 -14.22 49.49
N PRO A 39 -7.68 -13.11 48.96
CA PRO A 39 -7.43 -12.73 47.59
C PRO A 39 -5.91 -12.60 47.42
N VAL A 40 -5.34 -13.38 46.52
CA VAL A 40 -3.92 -13.33 46.20
C VAL A 40 -3.62 -11.96 45.57
N SER A 41 -3.31 -10.97 46.40
CA SER A 41 -2.96 -9.63 45.94
C SER A 41 -1.49 -9.63 45.53
N PHE A 42 -1.21 -10.06 44.31
CA PHE A 42 0.10 -9.84 43.72
C PHE A 42 0.19 -8.34 43.36
N PRO A 43 1.11 -7.57 43.98
CA PRO A 43 1.17 -6.11 43.80
C PRO A 43 1.42 -5.67 42.34
N TYR A 44 1.84 -6.60 41.47
CA TYR A 44 2.12 -6.38 40.06
C TYR A 44 1.09 -6.95 39.08
N GLN A 45 0.00 -7.58 39.52
CA GLN A 45 -0.98 -8.22 38.59
C GLN A 45 -1.59 -7.24 37.59
N ARG A 46 -1.86 -6.00 38.03
CA ARG A 46 -2.40 -4.93 37.16
C ARG A 46 -1.36 -4.43 36.15
N VAL A 47 -0.08 -4.48 36.50
CA VAL A 47 1.02 -4.09 35.60
C VAL A 47 1.26 -5.20 34.58
N TRP A 48 1.34 -6.45 35.03
CA TRP A 48 1.54 -7.63 34.17
C TRP A 48 0.44 -7.81 33.12
N SER A 49 -0.83 -7.67 33.52
CA SER A 49 -1.97 -7.73 32.58
C SER A 49 -1.90 -6.63 31.51
N ARG A 50 -1.51 -5.41 31.88
CA ARG A 50 -1.31 -4.30 30.93
C ARG A 50 -0.13 -4.57 29.99
N CYS A 51 0.98 -5.11 30.50
CA CYS A 51 2.13 -5.48 29.68
C CYS A 51 1.78 -6.55 28.64
N ILE A 52 1.04 -7.59 29.02
CA ILE A 52 0.60 -8.64 28.08
C ILE A 52 -0.33 -8.07 27.01
N LEU A 53 -1.27 -7.20 27.38
CA LEU A 53 -2.17 -6.56 26.41
C LEU A 53 -1.40 -5.66 25.43
N ILE A 54 -0.46 -4.85 25.92
CA ILE A 54 0.36 -3.99 25.07
C ILE A 54 1.21 -4.84 24.11
N LEU A 55 1.86 -5.90 24.61
CA LEU A 55 2.64 -6.82 23.78
C LEU A 55 1.76 -7.52 22.73
N GLY A 56 0.56 -7.96 23.11
CA GLY A 56 -0.41 -8.55 22.18
C GLY A 56 -0.82 -7.59 21.07
N VAL A 57 -1.15 -6.33 21.42
CA VAL A 57 -1.50 -5.30 20.43
C VAL A 57 -0.32 -4.98 19.52
N LEU A 58 0.89 -4.83 20.08
CA LEU A 58 2.10 -4.60 19.29
C LEU A 58 2.39 -5.75 18.33
N LEU A 59 2.22 -7.00 18.78
CA LEU A 59 2.37 -8.18 17.91
C LEU A 59 1.34 -8.21 16.79
N ILE A 60 0.08 -7.89 17.08
CA ILE A 60 -0.98 -7.83 16.06
C ILE A 60 -0.70 -6.74 15.03
N VAL A 61 -0.33 -5.53 15.47
CA VAL A 61 0.00 -4.41 14.57
C VAL A 61 1.24 -4.73 13.76
N TRP A 62 2.28 -5.32 14.35
CA TRP A 62 3.49 -5.74 13.65
C TRP A 62 3.22 -6.84 12.61
N TYR A 63 2.37 -7.80 12.95
CA TYR A 63 1.98 -8.86 12.03
C TYR A 63 1.15 -8.30 10.85
N ASN A 64 0.22 -7.39 11.12
CA ASN A 64 -0.62 -6.78 10.11
C ASN A 64 0.14 -5.77 9.23
N SER A 65 1.06 -4.99 9.81
CA SER A 65 1.88 -4.02 9.06
C SER A 65 2.86 -4.69 8.10
N ARG A 66 3.30 -5.91 8.41
CA ARG A 66 4.11 -6.74 7.50
C ARG A 66 3.30 -7.41 6.38
N GLN A 67 1.98 -7.40 6.45
CA GLN A 67 1.11 -7.88 5.36
C GLN A 67 0.76 -6.76 4.37
N ALA A 68 1.72 -5.92 4.00
CA ALA A 68 1.59 -5.20 2.74
C ALA A 68 1.50 -6.26 1.63
N LYS A 69 0.29 -6.49 1.10
CA LYS A 69 0.00 -7.50 0.07
C LYS A 69 0.48 -7.03 -1.31
N GLU A 70 1.69 -6.48 -1.39
CA GLU A 70 2.30 -6.14 -2.67
C GLU A 70 2.87 -7.42 -3.30
N VAL A 71 2.14 -7.93 -4.29
CA VAL A 71 2.60 -9.05 -5.10
C VAL A 71 3.55 -8.49 -6.16
N SER A 72 4.84 -8.80 -6.03
CA SER A 72 5.85 -8.44 -7.04
C SER A 72 5.54 -9.17 -8.36
N LEU A 73 5.35 -8.40 -9.44
CA LEU A 73 5.06 -8.93 -10.76
C LEU A 73 6.28 -9.69 -11.34
N ALA A 74 7.45 -9.10 -11.22
CA ALA A 74 8.73 -9.71 -11.61
C ALA A 74 9.84 -9.15 -10.71
N LYS A 75 10.79 -10.00 -10.30
CA LYS A 75 12.01 -9.56 -9.62
C LYS A 75 13.15 -9.44 -10.63
N GLN A 76 14.11 -8.55 -10.34
CA GLN A 76 15.31 -8.37 -11.18
C GLN A 76 16.12 -9.66 -11.40
N LYS A 77 16.05 -10.62 -10.47
CA LYS A 77 16.77 -11.89 -10.54
C LYS A 77 16.00 -12.99 -11.25
N ASP A 78 14.74 -12.77 -11.60
CA ASP A 78 13.91 -13.74 -12.29
C ASP A 78 14.23 -13.72 -13.78
N VAL A 79 14.13 -14.86 -14.46
CA VAL A 79 14.16 -14.95 -15.93
C VAL A 79 12.84 -15.56 -16.36
N LEU A 80 11.97 -14.73 -16.91
CA LEU A 80 10.57 -15.01 -17.22
C LEU A 80 10.38 -14.98 -18.75
N VAL A 81 9.89 -16.08 -19.32
CA VAL A 81 9.55 -16.10 -20.77
C VAL A 81 8.42 -15.11 -21.04
N SER A 82 7.35 -15.18 -20.25
CA SER A 82 6.29 -14.18 -20.22
C SER A 82 5.47 -14.34 -18.96
N ARG A 83 5.10 -13.22 -18.34
CA ARG A 83 4.21 -13.18 -17.19
C ARG A 83 3.23 -12.04 -17.34
N THR A 84 1.94 -12.39 -17.34
CA THR A 84 0.84 -11.45 -17.51
C THR A 84 0.03 -11.35 -16.23
N GLN A 85 -0.26 -10.13 -15.82
CA GLN A 85 -1.21 -9.80 -14.77
C GLN A 85 -2.35 -9.01 -15.39
N ASN A 86 -3.56 -9.58 -15.37
CA ASN A 86 -4.75 -8.85 -15.78
C ASN A 86 -5.03 -7.74 -14.77
N VAL A 87 -5.33 -6.55 -15.28
CA VAL A 87 -5.74 -5.39 -14.49
C VAL A 87 -7.05 -4.88 -15.03
N ASP A 88 -7.90 -4.35 -14.16
CA ASP A 88 -9.14 -3.72 -14.62
C ASP A 88 -8.80 -2.47 -15.45
N CYS A 89 -9.43 -2.36 -16.62
CA CYS A 89 -9.35 -1.16 -17.43
C CYS A 89 -9.94 0.03 -16.67
N SER A 90 -9.33 1.21 -16.82
CA SER A 90 -9.89 2.46 -16.32
C SER A 90 -11.24 2.75 -16.97
N VAL A 91 -12.07 3.55 -16.31
CA VAL A 91 -13.40 3.94 -16.83
C VAL A 91 -13.25 4.65 -18.18
N ASP A 92 -12.36 5.63 -18.26
CA ASP A 92 -12.09 6.40 -19.48
C ASP A 92 -11.66 5.51 -20.66
N TYR A 93 -10.93 4.42 -20.39
CA TYR A 93 -10.51 3.49 -21.44
C TYR A 93 -11.67 2.64 -21.96
N ARG A 94 -12.68 2.36 -21.12
CA ARG A 94 -13.88 1.62 -21.57
C ARG A 94 -14.65 2.43 -22.61
N ASP A 95 -14.72 3.74 -22.45
CA ASP A 95 -15.36 4.63 -23.43
C ASP A 95 -14.61 4.59 -24.77
N GLU A 96 -13.27 4.44 -24.75
CA GLU A 96 -12.46 4.27 -25.96
C GLU A 96 -12.69 2.92 -26.65
N LEU A 97 -12.91 1.83 -25.90
CA LEU A 97 -13.28 0.54 -26.47
C LEU A 97 -14.58 0.61 -27.27
N GLU A 98 -15.58 1.32 -26.75
CA GLU A 98 -16.86 1.50 -27.45
C GLU A 98 -16.72 2.40 -28.67
N LYS A 99 -15.86 3.42 -28.59
CA LYS A 99 -15.64 4.39 -29.68
C LYS A 99 -14.83 3.82 -30.84
N TYR A 100 -13.85 2.96 -30.57
CA TYR A 100 -12.92 2.43 -31.57
C TYR A 100 -12.82 0.90 -31.54
N PRO A 101 -13.92 0.19 -31.88
CA PRO A 101 -13.93 -1.26 -31.86
C PRO A 101 -12.86 -1.84 -32.81
N GLY A 102 -11.98 -2.69 -32.28
CA GLY A 102 -10.91 -3.35 -33.04
C GLY A 102 -9.61 -2.55 -33.18
N CYS A 103 -9.58 -1.28 -32.77
CA CYS A 103 -8.34 -0.47 -32.79
C CYS A 103 -7.59 -0.49 -31.45
N VAL A 104 -8.28 -0.81 -30.36
CA VAL A 104 -7.73 -0.81 -29.00
C VAL A 104 -7.76 -2.23 -28.41
N PRO A 105 -6.76 -2.59 -27.57
CA PRO A 105 -6.77 -3.85 -26.82
C PRO A 105 -8.06 -4.07 -26.02
N GLU A 106 -8.71 -5.22 -26.23
CA GLU A 106 -9.94 -5.58 -25.50
C GLU A 106 -9.70 -5.89 -24.01
N LYS A 107 -8.46 -6.24 -23.64
CA LYS A 107 -8.09 -6.66 -22.30
C LYS A 107 -6.93 -5.82 -21.79
N CYS A 108 -7.09 -5.27 -20.59
CA CYS A 108 -6.01 -4.56 -19.90
C CYS A 108 -5.17 -5.52 -19.06
N GLY A 109 -3.86 -5.38 -19.18
CA GLY A 109 -2.92 -6.23 -18.47
C GLY A 109 -1.54 -5.59 -18.39
N ARG A 110 -0.76 -6.02 -17.40
CA ARG A 110 0.68 -5.77 -17.32
C ARG A 110 1.39 -7.04 -17.76
N VAL A 111 2.30 -6.93 -18.72
CA VAL A 111 3.08 -8.06 -19.23
C VAL A 111 4.55 -7.78 -19.00
N VAL A 112 5.27 -8.76 -18.45
CA VAL A 112 6.73 -8.74 -18.34
C VAL A 112 7.26 -9.97 -19.07
N THR A 113 8.16 -9.74 -20.02
CA THR A 113 8.82 -10.78 -20.82
C THR A 113 10.30 -10.45 -20.86
N ASP A 114 11.12 -11.45 -20.54
CA ASP A 114 12.56 -11.40 -20.76
C ASP A 114 12.90 -11.99 -22.14
N LYS A 115 14.07 -11.61 -22.66
CA LYS A 115 14.60 -12.07 -23.95
C LYS A 115 13.74 -11.68 -25.17
N LEU A 116 12.96 -10.60 -25.07
CA LEU A 116 12.31 -10.00 -26.26
C LEU A 116 13.36 -9.52 -27.28
N VAL A 117 14.48 -9.03 -26.77
CA VAL A 117 15.63 -8.53 -27.53
C VAL A 117 16.86 -9.34 -27.12
N SER A 118 17.69 -9.73 -28.07
CA SER A 118 18.95 -10.44 -27.80
C SER A 118 19.98 -9.52 -27.16
N THR A 119 20.95 -10.10 -26.43
CA THR A 119 22.01 -9.32 -25.78
C THR A 119 22.83 -8.51 -26.79
N THR A 120 23.07 -9.07 -27.98
CA THR A 120 23.79 -8.40 -29.07
C THR A 120 23.03 -7.20 -29.61
N GLU A 121 21.70 -7.30 -29.74
CA GLU A 121 20.87 -6.16 -30.16
C GLU A 121 20.85 -5.07 -29.10
N VAL A 122 20.77 -5.45 -27.81
CA VAL A 122 20.86 -4.50 -26.69
C VAL A 122 22.18 -3.74 -26.71
N ASP A 123 23.30 -4.40 -26.97
CA ASP A 123 24.62 -3.75 -27.05
C ASP A 123 24.67 -2.71 -28.18
N VAL A 124 24.10 -3.04 -29.35
CA VAL A 124 24.03 -2.09 -30.48
C VAL A 124 23.11 -0.92 -30.16
N LEU A 125 21.91 -1.18 -29.61
CA LEU A 125 20.98 -0.13 -29.21
C LEU A 125 21.57 0.78 -28.14
N LEU A 126 22.31 0.22 -27.17
CA LEU A 126 23.00 0.98 -26.14
C LEU A 126 24.09 1.87 -26.74
N LYS A 127 24.87 1.35 -27.69
CA LYS A 127 25.89 2.12 -28.42
C LYS A 127 25.27 3.28 -29.20
N LEU A 128 24.16 3.03 -29.90
CA LEU A 128 23.41 4.06 -30.63
C LEU A 128 22.87 5.14 -29.70
N ALA A 129 22.27 4.74 -28.58
CA ALA A 129 21.72 5.66 -27.59
C ALA A 129 22.81 6.55 -26.98
N LYS A 130 23.94 5.94 -26.55
CA LYS A 130 25.09 6.69 -26.03
C LYS A 130 25.66 7.65 -27.07
N GLY A 131 26.02 7.16 -28.25
CA GLY A 131 26.60 8.00 -29.30
C GLY A 131 25.66 9.11 -29.78
N GLY A 132 24.35 8.85 -29.84
CA GLY A 132 23.36 9.86 -30.19
C GLY A 132 23.19 10.92 -29.11
N LEU A 133 23.11 10.53 -27.84
CA LEU A 133 22.99 11.44 -26.70
C LEU A 133 24.30 12.20 -26.42
N ASP A 134 25.46 11.66 -26.76
CA ASP A 134 26.74 12.37 -26.66
C ASP A 134 26.80 13.59 -27.60
N LEU A 135 26.01 13.59 -28.68
CA LEU A 135 25.86 14.74 -29.58
C LEU A 135 24.82 15.75 -29.10
N ALA A 136 24.02 15.37 -28.09
CA ALA A 136 23.02 16.20 -27.46
C ALA A 136 23.66 17.26 -26.55
N GLY A 137 22.82 18.07 -25.94
CA GLY A 137 23.22 19.05 -24.94
C GLY A 137 22.16 20.12 -24.85
N SER A 138 21.17 19.95 -23.98
CA SER A 138 20.09 20.90 -23.78
C SER A 138 20.45 21.88 -22.66
N ASP A 139 20.11 23.16 -22.85
CA ASP A 139 20.38 24.24 -21.89
C ASP A 139 19.40 24.26 -20.70
N GLY A 140 18.38 23.38 -20.69
CA GLY A 140 17.27 23.46 -19.74
C GLY A 140 16.56 22.17 -19.38
N GLY A 141 17.20 20.99 -19.50
CA GLY A 141 16.55 19.72 -19.09
C GLY A 141 17.26 18.44 -19.55
N ALA A 142 16.51 17.34 -19.55
CA ALA A 142 16.97 16.06 -20.06
C ALA A 142 17.19 16.11 -21.58
N SER A 143 18.18 15.38 -22.07
CA SER A 143 18.41 15.24 -23.51
C SER A 143 17.44 14.23 -24.12
N ILE A 144 16.84 14.58 -25.26
CA ILE A 144 15.85 13.79 -25.99
C ILE A 144 16.42 13.47 -27.36
N LEU A 145 16.33 12.19 -27.75
CA LEU A 145 16.69 11.68 -29.07
C LEU A 145 15.55 10.82 -29.60
N ASP A 146 15.00 11.20 -30.75
CA ASP A 146 14.05 10.42 -31.53
C ASP A 146 14.73 9.92 -32.80
N LEU A 147 14.93 8.60 -32.88
CA LEU A 147 15.52 7.94 -34.06
C LEU A 147 14.56 7.83 -35.24
N HIS A 148 13.25 7.94 -35.04
CA HIS A 148 12.29 7.88 -36.14
C HIS A 148 12.31 9.19 -36.94
N SER A 149 12.17 10.33 -36.26
CA SER A 149 12.21 11.65 -36.92
C SER A 149 13.63 12.22 -37.08
N GLY A 150 14.59 11.70 -36.29
CA GLY A 150 15.94 12.25 -36.16
C GLY A 150 16.02 13.48 -35.25
N ALA A 151 15.00 13.79 -34.46
CA ALA A 151 15.01 14.93 -33.55
C ALA A 151 15.97 14.71 -32.37
N LEU A 152 16.89 15.64 -32.16
CA LEU A 152 17.83 15.66 -31.04
C LEU A 152 17.77 17.00 -30.33
N SER A 153 17.57 17.00 -29.02
CA SER A 153 17.60 18.22 -28.21
C SER A 153 19.02 18.80 -28.14
N LYS A 154 19.18 20.05 -28.55
CA LYS A 154 20.46 20.78 -28.51
C LYS A 154 20.23 22.28 -28.28
N GLY A 155 20.87 22.83 -27.27
CA GLY A 155 20.61 24.15 -26.72
C GLY A 155 19.17 24.26 -26.21
N GLU A 156 18.47 25.30 -26.69
CA GLU A 156 17.06 25.56 -26.36
C GLU A 156 16.05 24.84 -27.28
N GLY A 157 16.50 24.06 -28.28
CA GLY A 157 15.62 23.49 -29.31
C GLY A 157 15.97 22.08 -29.77
N PHE A 158 15.37 21.67 -30.89
CA PHE A 158 15.63 20.38 -31.53
C PHE A 158 16.30 20.56 -32.90
N ILE A 159 17.30 19.73 -33.16
CA ILE A 159 17.98 19.64 -34.46
C ILE A 159 17.76 18.27 -35.09
N ASN A 160 17.92 18.17 -36.41
CA ASN A 160 17.93 16.88 -37.08
C ASN A 160 19.34 16.26 -37.03
N ILE A 161 19.48 15.18 -36.28
CA ILE A 161 20.76 14.48 -36.06
C ILE A 161 21.31 13.88 -37.35
N TYR A 162 20.47 13.43 -38.29
CA TYR A 162 20.94 12.83 -39.55
C TYR A 162 21.62 13.83 -40.49
N LYS A 163 21.40 15.13 -40.28
CA LYS A 163 22.10 16.19 -41.01
C LYS A 163 23.48 16.50 -40.42
N GLN A 164 23.79 16.05 -39.21
CA GLN A 164 25.09 16.26 -38.58
C GLN A 164 26.16 15.33 -39.19
N PRO A 165 27.32 15.86 -39.60
CA PRO A 165 28.41 15.02 -40.12
C PRO A 165 28.96 14.05 -39.07
N ALA A 166 28.95 14.44 -37.79
CA ALA A 166 29.36 13.57 -36.68
C ALA A 166 28.44 12.35 -36.52
N ALA A 167 27.14 12.52 -36.78
CA ALA A 167 26.13 11.48 -36.64
C ALA A 167 26.18 10.43 -37.76
N LYS A 168 26.60 10.81 -38.98
CA LYS A 168 26.70 9.87 -40.13
C LYS A 168 27.60 8.66 -39.87
N LYS A 169 28.60 8.82 -39.01
CA LYS A 169 29.51 7.73 -38.61
C LYS A 169 28.92 6.83 -37.51
N LEU A 170 27.98 7.37 -36.72
CA LEU A 170 27.36 6.70 -35.58
C LEU A 170 26.12 5.90 -36.01
N PHE A 171 25.29 6.47 -36.88
CA PHE A 171 24.07 5.83 -37.39
C PHE A 171 24.33 5.19 -38.76
N ASN A 172 24.92 4.00 -38.75
CA ASN A 172 25.03 3.20 -39.96
C ASN A 172 23.72 2.42 -40.25
N ASN A 173 23.52 1.99 -41.50
CA ASN A 173 22.29 1.30 -41.89
C ASN A 173 22.10 -0.06 -41.20
N MET A 174 23.18 -0.74 -40.79
CA MET A 174 23.10 -2.04 -40.14
C MET A 174 22.60 -1.90 -38.69
N ASP A 175 23.14 -0.94 -37.95
CA ASP A 175 22.75 -0.65 -36.57
C ASP A 175 21.31 -0.10 -36.52
N LEU A 176 20.91 0.73 -37.49
CA LEU A 176 19.52 1.21 -37.61
C LEU A 176 18.53 0.10 -38.01
N ALA A 177 18.98 -0.93 -38.71
CA ALA A 177 18.11 -2.07 -39.05
C ALA A 177 17.69 -2.85 -37.80
N ILE A 178 18.58 -2.96 -36.80
CA ILE A 178 18.28 -3.58 -35.50
C ILE A 178 17.16 -2.81 -34.78
N TYR A 179 17.22 -1.48 -34.78
CA TYR A 179 16.16 -0.66 -34.21
C TYR A 179 14.81 -0.89 -34.90
N ARG A 180 14.79 -0.95 -36.25
CA ARG A 180 13.56 -1.15 -37.03
C ARG A 180 12.88 -2.50 -36.81
N TYR A 181 13.64 -3.57 -36.55
CA TYR A 181 13.10 -4.91 -36.36
C TYR A 181 12.55 -5.15 -34.96
N GLY A 182 13.02 -4.40 -33.96
CA GLY A 182 12.54 -4.45 -32.58
C GLY A 182 11.47 -3.42 -32.22
N SER A 183 11.00 -2.63 -33.19
CA SER A 183 9.94 -1.60 -33.03
C SER A 183 8.55 -2.17 -33.30
#